data_AF-A0A351WX37-F1
#
_entry.id   AF-A0A351WX37-F1
#
_cell.length_a   1.000
_cell.length_b   1.000
_cell.length_c   1.000
_cell.angle_alpha   90.00
_cell.angle_beta   90.00
_cell.angle_gamma   90.00
#
_symmetry.space_group_name_H-M   'P 1'
#
loop_
_entity.id
_entity.type
_entity.pdbx_description
1 polymer ?
#
loop_
_entity_poly.entity_id
_entity_poly.type
_entity_poly.pdbx_seq_one_letter_code
_entity_poly.pdbx_strand_id
1 'polypeptide(L)'
;MKPTKSTSRFTAFAKATSRATGRPYAFGLAGAVIIVWIVTGPLFHFSDTWQLVINTGTTIVTFLMVFLIQNTQNRDSEALQIKLDELIRSQAGAHNALLDLEELEEHELDSIRENYGELAKKAREELRQGRSDTGSPDMDRKGMRRGDEEYANPATKQ
;
A
#
# COMPACT_ATOMS: atom_id res chain seq x y z
N MET A 1 -22.05 9.25 16.24
CA MET A 1 -20.75 8.63 16.56
C MET A 1 -19.89 9.64 17.31
N LYS A 2 -19.47 9.35 18.54
CA LYS A 2 -18.48 10.17 19.26
C LYS A 2 -17.08 9.78 18.74
N PRO A 3 -16.21 10.72 18.33
CA PRO A 3 -14.87 10.36 17.91
C PRO A 3 -14.08 9.94 19.15
N THR A 4 -13.84 8.65 19.29
CA THR A 4 -12.95 8.09 20.32
C THR A 4 -11.51 8.43 19.95
N LYS A 5 -11.03 9.59 20.40
CA LYS A 5 -9.61 9.93 20.43
C LYS A 5 -8.89 8.98 21.40
N SER A 6 -8.40 7.84 20.92
CA SER A 6 -7.48 7.00 21.71
C SER A 6 -6.19 6.60 20.98
N THR A 7 -5.79 7.33 19.94
CA THR A 7 -4.55 7.08 19.17
C THR A 7 -3.65 8.32 19.02
N SER A 8 -3.72 9.29 19.94
CA SER A 8 -3.13 10.62 19.67
C SER A 8 -1.62 10.72 19.87
N ARG A 9 -0.99 9.94 20.75
CA ARG A 9 0.42 10.19 21.14
C ARG A 9 1.41 9.38 20.33
N PHE A 10 1.21 8.06 20.19
CA PHE A 10 2.06 7.21 19.36
C PHE A 10 1.98 7.60 17.88
N THR A 11 0.78 7.79 17.34
CA THR A 11 0.61 8.21 15.94
C THR A 11 1.19 9.61 15.68
N ALA A 12 1.08 10.54 16.63
CA ALA A 12 1.72 11.85 16.50
C ALA A 12 3.26 11.75 16.55
N PHE A 13 3.80 10.94 17.45
CA PHE A 13 5.23 10.65 17.53
C PHE A 13 5.72 9.98 16.24
N ALA A 14 5.07 8.91 15.78
CA ALA A 14 5.44 8.18 14.58
C ALA A 14 5.44 9.08 13.33
N LYS A 15 4.40 9.92 13.18
CA LYS A 15 4.34 10.93 12.10
C LYS A 15 5.44 11.97 12.22
N ALA A 16 5.68 12.49 13.42
CA ALA A 16 6.72 13.49 13.65
C ALA A 16 8.10 12.93 13.33
N THR A 17 8.39 11.71 13.80
CA THR A 17 9.64 11.00 13.53
C THR A 17 9.79 10.68 12.05
N SER A 18 8.79 10.09 11.39
CA SER A 18 8.81 9.80 9.95
C SER A 18 9.03 11.07 9.10
N ARG A 19 8.33 12.15 9.43
CA ARG A 19 8.51 13.45 8.76
C ARG A 19 9.86 14.07 9.04
N ALA A 20 10.44 13.87 10.23
CA ALA A 20 11.77 14.38 10.56
C ALA A 20 12.85 13.60 9.79
N THR A 21 12.80 12.26 9.80
CA THR A 21 13.76 11.39 9.12
C THR A 21 13.66 11.44 7.59
N GLY A 22 12.50 11.78 7.04
CA GLY A 22 12.30 11.98 5.59
C GLY A 22 12.80 13.33 5.04
N ARG A 23 13.30 14.26 5.87
CA ARG A 23 13.78 15.58 5.41
C ARG A 23 15.27 15.55 5.04
N PRO A 24 15.71 16.37 4.07
CA PRO A 24 17.13 16.48 3.69
C PRO A 24 18.06 16.80 4.87
N TYR A 25 17.57 17.54 5.87
CA TYR A 25 18.32 17.85 7.09
C TYR A 25 18.65 16.62 7.95
N ALA A 26 17.78 15.60 7.97
CA ALA A 26 18.06 14.36 8.70
C ALA A 26 19.17 13.55 8.03
N PHE A 27 19.24 13.58 6.69
CA PHE A 27 20.36 12.99 5.96
C PHE A 27 21.69 13.67 6.31
N GLY A 28 21.71 15.01 6.36
CA GLY A 28 22.89 15.77 6.80
C GLY A 28 23.31 15.44 8.24
N LEU A 29 22.34 15.33 9.16
CA LEU A 29 22.59 14.94 10.55
C LEU A 29 23.13 13.51 10.66
N ALA A 30 22.56 12.56 9.92
CA ALA A 30 23.05 11.18 9.88
C ALA A 30 24.49 11.11 9.34
N GLY A 31 24.81 11.87 8.29
CA GLY A 31 26.17 12.00 7.77
C GLY A 31 27.14 12.58 8.81
N ALA A 32 26.73 13.62 9.54
CA ALA A 32 27.53 14.19 10.61
C ALA A 32 27.81 13.18 11.73
N VAL A 33 26.82 12.38 12.13
CA VAL A 33 26.99 11.29 13.11
C VAL A 33 28.03 10.26 12.63
N ILE A 34 27.99 9.88 11.35
CA ILE A 34 28.97 8.96 10.76
C ILE A 34 30.37 9.59 10.77
N ILE A 35 30.50 10.87 10.42
CA ILE A 35 31.79 11.58 10.45
C ILE A 35 32.36 11.61 11.87
N VAL A 36 31.55 11.96 12.88
CA VAL A 36 31.96 11.95 14.29
C VAL A 36 32.38 10.55 14.74
N TRP A 37 31.65 9.52 14.32
CA TRP A 37 32.01 8.14 14.61
C TRP A 37 33.36 7.75 13.99
N ILE A 38 33.64 8.12 12.73
CA ILE A 38 34.94 7.88 12.07
C ILE A 38 36.07 8.59 12.82
N VAL A 39 35.87 9.85 13.21
CA VAL A 39 36.89 10.66 13.91
C VAL A 39 37.17 10.11 15.32
N THR A 40 36.20 9.47 15.97
CA THR A 40 36.45 8.79 17.25
C THR A 40 37.17 7.44 17.07
N GLY A 41 37.18 6.84 15.88
CA GLY A 41 37.86 5.58 15.58
C GLY A 41 39.33 5.53 15.99
N PRO A 42 40.18 6.51 15.58
CA PRO A 42 41.58 6.58 16.01
C PRO A 42 41.79 6.66 17.52
N LEU A 43 40.90 7.35 18.27
CA LEU A 43 40.98 7.45 19.73
C LEU A 43 40.74 6.07 20.40
N PHE A 44 39.92 5.24 19.79
CA PHE A 44 39.58 3.89 20.26
C PHE A 44 40.37 2.79 19.52
N HIS A 45 41.42 3.15 18.77
CA HIS A 45 42.22 2.22 17.97
C HIS A 45 41.39 1.29 17.06
N PHE A 46 40.25 1.77 16.56
CA PHE A 46 39.31 0.98 15.77
C PHE A 46 38.88 -0.35 16.42
N SER A 47 38.76 -0.35 17.76
CA SER A 47 38.42 -1.53 18.56
C SER A 47 37.09 -2.20 18.18
N ASP A 48 36.96 -3.48 18.55
CA ASP A 48 35.73 -4.26 18.35
C ASP A 48 34.52 -3.60 19.04
N THR A 49 34.70 -3.00 20.21
CA THR A 49 33.63 -2.27 20.91
C THR A 49 33.18 -1.04 20.13
N TRP A 50 34.10 -0.31 19.50
CA TRP A 50 33.78 0.86 18.69
C TRP A 50 32.97 0.49 17.42
N GLN A 51 33.28 -0.65 16.80
CA GLN A 51 32.50 -1.20 15.69
C GLN A 51 31.14 -1.74 16.15
N LEU A 52 31.12 -2.45 17.28
CA LEU A 52 29.90 -3.03 17.84
C LEU A 52 28.85 -1.95 18.13
N VAL A 53 29.25 -0.80 18.69
CA VAL A 53 28.33 0.29 19.04
C VAL A 53 27.56 0.79 17.81
N ILE A 54 28.23 1.02 16.68
CA ILE A 54 27.53 1.50 15.48
C ILE A 54 26.68 0.41 14.84
N ASN A 55 27.17 -0.84 14.81
CA ASN A 55 26.46 -1.97 14.21
C ASN A 55 25.17 -2.27 14.99
N THR A 56 25.29 -2.41 16.32
CA THR A 56 24.15 -2.66 17.20
C THR A 56 23.19 -1.46 17.24
N GLY A 57 23.71 -0.23 17.35
CA GLY A 57 22.88 0.98 17.37
C GLY A 57 22.08 1.15 16.09
N THR A 58 22.73 1.04 14.93
CA THR A 58 22.06 1.18 13.63
C THR A 58 21.02 0.08 13.42
N THR A 59 21.30 -1.15 13.87
CA THR A 59 20.35 -2.26 13.76
C THR A 59 19.07 -1.98 14.57
N ILE A 60 19.20 -1.52 15.82
CA ILE A 60 18.04 -1.17 16.65
C ILE A 60 17.24 -0.03 16.00
N VAL A 61 17.93 1.04 15.57
CA VAL A 61 17.28 2.18 14.90
C VAL A 61 16.56 1.74 13.63
N THR A 62 17.20 0.89 12.82
CA THR A 62 16.60 0.36 11.59
C THR A 62 15.38 -0.49 11.89
N PHE A 63 15.46 -1.38 12.87
CA PHE A 63 14.33 -2.21 13.29
C PHE A 63 13.14 -1.36 13.72
N LEU A 64 13.37 -0.34 14.56
CA LEU A 64 12.33 0.63 14.96
C LEU A 64 11.80 1.42 13.76
N MET A 65 12.67 1.83 12.84
CA MET A 65 12.31 2.59 11.65
C MET A 65 11.40 1.77 10.73
N VAL A 66 11.61 0.46 10.59
CA VAL A 66 10.72 -0.42 9.82
C VAL A 66 9.30 -0.37 10.37
N PHE A 67 9.10 -0.51 11.68
CA PHE A 67 7.76 -0.39 12.28
C PHE A 67 7.15 1.00 12.12
N LEU A 68 7.96 2.06 12.25
CA LEU A 68 7.49 3.43 12.06
C LEU A 68 7.06 3.71 10.62
N ILE A 69 7.84 3.22 9.65
CA ILE A 69 7.52 3.28 8.23
C ILE A 69 6.24 2.50 7.97
N GLN A 70 6.15 1.24 8.40
CA GLN A 70 4.98 0.39 8.20
C GLN A 70 3.71 1.02 8.80
N ASN A 71 3.76 1.54 10.03
CA ASN A 71 2.61 2.20 10.65
C ASN A 71 2.17 3.47 9.88
N THR A 72 3.13 4.23 9.36
CA THR A 72 2.83 5.44 8.59
C THR A 72 2.29 5.08 7.21
N GLN A 73 2.93 4.13 6.53
CA GLN A 73 2.53 3.63 5.21
C GLN A 73 1.16 2.98 5.25
N ASN A 74 0.88 2.08 6.21
CA ASN A 74 -0.42 1.41 6.31
C ASN A 74 -1.57 2.43 6.39
N ARG A 75 -1.41 3.42 7.26
CA ARG A 75 -2.41 4.48 7.47
C ARG A 75 -2.56 5.43 6.29
N ASP A 76 -1.47 5.68 5.55
CA ASP A 76 -1.50 6.52 4.37
C ASP A 76 -2.10 5.76 3.16
N SER A 77 -1.91 4.43 3.08
CA SER A 77 -2.58 3.55 2.12
C SER A 77 -4.09 3.48 2.35
N GLU A 78 -4.56 3.26 3.58
CA GLU A 78 -5.99 3.30 3.94
C GLU A 78 -6.64 4.64 3.55
N ALA A 79 -5.94 5.75 3.84
CA ALA A 79 -6.44 7.08 3.48
C ALA A 79 -6.49 7.32 1.96
N LEU A 80 -5.64 6.64 1.18
CA LEU A 80 -5.65 6.68 -0.27
C LEU A 80 -6.82 5.87 -0.82
N GLN A 81 -7.07 4.67 -0.30
CA GLN A 81 -8.22 3.82 -0.67
C GLN A 81 -9.54 4.56 -0.48
N ILE A 82 -9.78 5.14 0.70
CA ILE A 82 -11.01 5.92 0.98
C ILE A 82 -11.20 7.08 -0.01
N LYS A 83 -10.12 7.74 -0.44
CA LYS A 83 -10.20 8.82 -1.43
C LYS A 83 -10.52 8.29 -2.82
N LEU A 84 -9.97 7.14 -3.22
CA LEU A 84 -10.29 6.49 -4.48
C LEU A 84 -11.74 6.02 -4.49
N ASP A 85 -12.23 5.45 -3.39
CA ASP A 85 -13.62 5.04 -3.24
C ASP A 85 -14.58 6.21 -3.41
N GLU A 86 -14.27 7.38 -2.84
CA GLU A 86 -15.07 8.57 -3.05
C GLU A 86 -15.07 9.03 -4.53
N LEU A 87 -13.92 8.92 -5.21
CA LEU A 87 -13.82 9.25 -6.64
C LEU A 87 -14.62 8.26 -7.51
N ILE A 88 -14.56 6.97 -7.21
CA ILE A 88 -15.35 5.93 -7.89
C ILE A 88 -16.84 6.20 -7.65
N ARG A 89 -17.24 6.43 -6.40
CA ARG A 89 -18.63 6.69 -6.02
C ARG A 89 -19.20 7.95 -6.68
N SER A 90 -18.38 8.99 -6.87
CA SER A 90 -18.81 10.27 -7.45
C SER A 90 -18.78 10.29 -8.99
N GLN A 91 -18.13 9.32 -9.63
CA GLN A 91 -18.05 9.21 -11.08
C GLN A 91 -19.29 8.50 -11.66
N ALA A 92 -20.02 9.20 -12.53
CA ALA A 92 -21.15 8.60 -13.25
C ALA A 92 -20.68 7.46 -14.16
N GLY A 93 -21.35 6.30 -14.07
CA GLY A 93 -21.00 5.09 -14.83
C GLY A 93 -19.85 4.26 -14.23
N ALA A 94 -19.35 4.62 -13.04
CA ALA A 94 -18.38 3.79 -12.33
C ALA A 94 -19.04 2.55 -11.70
N HIS A 95 -18.31 1.45 -11.68
CA HIS A 95 -18.79 0.18 -11.14
C HIS A 95 -18.56 0.14 -9.63
N ASN A 96 -19.63 0.23 -8.85
CA ASN A 96 -19.56 0.17 -7.38
C ASN A 96 -18.97 -1.13 -6.83
N ALA A 97 -18.95 -2.20 -7.62
CA ALA A 97 -18.27 -3.46 -7.28
C ALA A 97 -16.74 -3.33 -7.17
N LEU A 98 -16.17 -2.18 -7.55
CA LEU A 98 -14.75 -1.85 -7.36
C LEU A 98 -14.46 -1.05 -6.08
N LEU A 99 -15.48 -0.74 -5.28
CA LEU A 99 -15.27 -0.17 -3.96
C LEU A 99 -14.79 -1.26 -3.02
N ASP A 100 -13.86 -0.92 -2.11
CA ASP A 100 -13.40 -1.83 -1.05
C ASP A 100 -12.74 -3.12 -1.56
N LEU A 101 -12.02 -3.05 -2.69
CA LEU A 101 -11.37 -4.21 -3.32
C LEU A 101 -10.30 -4.85 -2.43
N GLU A 102 -9.65 -4.07 -1.56
CA GLU A 102 -8.59 -4.55 -0.67
C GLU A 102 -9.04 -5.53 0.40
N GLU A 103 -10.33 -5.55 0.73
CA GLU A 103 -10.94 -6.45 1.71
C GLU A 103 -11.45 -7.75 1.08
N LEU A 104 -11.48 -7.83 -0.26
CA LEU A 104 -11.98 -9.01 -0.98
C LEU A 104 -11.01 -10.18 -0.91
N GLU A 105 -11.58 -11.40 -0.89
CA GLU A 105 -10.79 -12.61 -1.00
C GLU A 105 -10.19 -12.76 -2.42
N GLU A 106 -9.11 -13.54 -2.53
CA GLU A 106 -8.38 -13.73 -3.80
C GLU A 106 -9.28 -14.23 -4.94
N HIS A 107 -10.24 -15.11 -4.63
CA HIS A 107 -11.18 -15.66 -5.62
C HIS A 107 -12.20 -14.62 -6.13
N GLU A 108 -12.61 -13.69 -5.28
CA GLU A 108 -13.51 -12.58 -5.64
C GLU A 108 -12.75 -11.58 -6.52
N LEU A 109 -11.50 -11.27 -6.16
CA LEU A 109 -10.61 -10.44 -6.96
C LEU A 109 -10.35 -11.02 -8.36
N ASP A 110 -10.14 -12.33 -8.45
CA ASP A 110 -9.95 -13.02 -9.73
C ASP A 110 -11.22 -12.96 -10.59
N SER A 111 -12.40 -13.12 -9.99
CA SER A 111 -13.68 -12.98 -10.68
C SER A 111 -13.87 -11.58 -11.26
N ILE A 112 -13.51 -10.54 -10.50
CA ILE A 112 -13.53 -9.15 -10.99
C ILE A 112 -12.53 -8.99 -12.14
N ARG A 113 -11.28 -9.47 -11.97
CA ARG A 113 -10.23 -9.39 -12.98
C ARG A 113 -10.64 -10.05 -14.30
N GLU A 114 -11.28 -11.22 -14.24
CA GLU A 114 -11.78 -11.92 -15.42
C GLU A 114 -12.82 -11.08 -16.17
N ASN A 115 -13.81 -10.54 -15.45
CA ASN A 115 -14.84 -9.69 -16.05
C ASN A 115 -14.23 -8.46 -16.76
N TYR A 116 -13.27 -7.77 -16.14
CA TYR A 116 -12.56 -6.65 -16.77
C TYR A 116 -11.66 -7.09 -17.93
N GLY A 117 -11.10 -8.30 -17.85
CA GLY A 117 -10.39 -8.93 -18.96
C GLY A 117 -11.29 -9.12 -20.18
N GLU A 118 -12.51 -9.58 -19.98
CA GLU A 118 -13.51 -9.73 -21.06
C GLU A 118 -13.95 -8.38 -21.63
N LEU A 119 -14.16 -7.36 -20.79
CA LEU A 119 -14.41 -5.99 -21.28
C LEU A 119 -13.25 -5.47 -22.14
N ALA A 120 -12.02 -5.67 -21.69
CA ALA A 120 -10.84 -5.23 -22.43
C ALA A 120 -10.69 -5.98 -23.76
N LYS A 121 -11.05 -7.27 -23.82
CA LYS A 121 -11.10 -8.03 -25.08
C LYS A 121 -12.14 -7.43 -26.03
N LYS A 122 -13.36 -7.19 -25.56
CA LYS A 122 -14.44 -6.58 -26.37
C LYS A 122 -14.04 -5.20 -26.90
N ALA A 123 -13.51 -4.33 -26.05
CA ALA A 123 -13.05 -2.99 -26.47
C ALA A 123 -11.95 -3.08 -27.55
N ARG A 124 -10.99 -4.01 -27.42
CA ARG A 124 -9.96 -4.24 -28.45
C ARG A 124 -10.54 -4.74 -29.77
N GLU A 125 -11.58 -5.57 -29.74
CA GLU A 125 -12.29 -6.03 -30.95
C GLU A 125 -13.06 -4.89 -31.62
N GLU A 126 -13.72 -4.04 -30.84
CA GLU A 126 -14.44 -2.86 -31.35
C GLU A 126 -13.48 -1.84 -32.00
N LEU A 127 -12.32 -1.60 -31.38
CA LEU A 127 -11.22 -0.82 -31.98
C LEU A 127 -10.78 -1.38 -33.34
N ARG A 128 -10.58 -2.70 -33.43
CA ARG A 128 -10.20 -3.36 -34.68
C ARG A 128 -11.27 -3.21 -35.77
N GLN A 129 -12.52 -3.04 -35.38
CA GLN A 129 -13.66 -2.79 -36.28
C GLN A 129 -13.85 -1.30 -36.60
N GLY A 130 -12.95 -0.42 -36.15
CA GLY A 130 -13.01 1.03 -36.41
C GLY A 130 -14.03 1.78 -35.55
N ARG A 131 -14.51 1.17 -34.46
CA ARG A 131 -15.39 1.81 -33.48
C ARG A 131 -14.57 2.47 -32.37
N SER A 132 -15.18 3.42 -31.69
CA SER A 132 -14.58 4.09 -30.53
C SER A 132 -14.57 3.15 -29.31
N ASP A 133 -13.43 3.06 -28.63
CA ASP A 133 -13.21 2.35 -27.36
C ASP A 133 -13.46 3.21 -26.11
N THR A 134 -13.79 4.49 -26.29
CA THR A 134 -13.98 5.39 -25.16
C THR A 134 -15.41 5.27 -24.65
N GLY A 135 -15.61 4.52 -23.56
CA GLY A 135 -16.91 4.36 -22.89
C GLY A 135 -16.83 3.59 -21.56
N SER A 136 -17.92 3.62 -20.78
CA SER A 136 -18.10 2.84 -19.55
C SER A 136 -19.33 1.93 -19.72
N PRO A 137 -19.18 0.80 -20.44
CA PRO A 137 -20.29 -0.12 -20.66
C PRO A 137 -20.70 -0.81 -19.36
N ASP A 138 -22.00 -0.98 -19.14
CA ASP A 138 -22.53 -1.70 -17.98
C ASP A 138 -22.10 -3.17 -18.00
N MET A 139 -21.58 -3.64 -16.87
CA MET A 139 -21.29 -5.06 -16.64
C MET A 139 -22.58 -5.85 -16.38
N ASP A 140 -22.89 -6.78 -17.29
CA ASP A 140 -24.07 -7.62 -17.20
C ASP A 140 -23.97 -8.56 -15.97
N ARG A 141 -24.96 -8.51 -15.07
CA ARG A 141 -24.96 -9.16 -13.73
C ARG A 141 -24.79 -10.69 -13.74
N LYS A 142 -24.81 -11.32 -14.92
CA LYS A 142 -24.65 -12.77 -15.11
C LYS A 142 -23.24 -13.28 -14.80
N GLY A 143 -22.19 -12.48 -14.97
CA GLY A 143 -20.82 -12.89 -14.68
C GLY A 143 -20.55 -13.11 -13.19
N MET A 144 -21.15 -12.26 -12.34
CA MET A 144 -20.89 -12.25 -10.90
C MET A 144 -21.48 -13.45 -10.17
N ARG A 145 -22.66 -13.94 -10.59
CA ARG A 145 -23.30 -15.14 -10.00
C ARG A 145 -22.59 -16.44 -10.32
N ARG A 146 -21.80 -16.48 -11.39
CA ARG A 146 -21.17 -17.72 -11.85
C ARG A 146 -19.96 -18.11 -10.98
N GLY A 147 -19.20 -17.12 -10.51
CA GLY A 147 -18.11 -17.34 -9.54
C GLY A 147 -18.64 -17.88 -8.21
N ASP A 148 -19.70 -17.27 -7.67
CA ASP A 148 -20.33 -17.70 -6.41
C ASP A 148 -20.78 -19.18 -6.47
N GLU A 149 -21.39 -19.60 -7.59
CA GLU A 149 -21.89 -20.97 -7.80
C GLU A 149 -20.77 -21.99 -8.07
N GLU A 150 -19.70 -21.59 -8.75
CA GLU A 150 -18.55 -22.45 -9.07
C GLU A 150 -17.68 -22.76 -7.83
N TYR A 151 -17.57 -21.80 -6.90
CA TYR A 151 -16.84 -21.99 -5.64
C TYR A 151 -17.71 -22.58 -4.51
N ALA A 152 -19.03 -22.36 -4.51
CA ALA A 152 -19.95 -23.02 -3.57
C ALA A 152 -20.10 -24.53 -3.82
N ASN A 153 -19.69 -25.02 -5.00
CA ASN A 153 -19.74 -26.44 -5.35
C ASN A 153 -18.32 -27.04 -5.49
N PRO A 154 -17.74 -27.61 -4.41
CA PRO A 154 -16.43 -28.27 -4.48
C PRO A 154 -16.42 -29.53 -5.36
N ALA A 155 -17.57 -29.97 -5.90
CA ALA A 155 -17.68 -31.16 -6.75
C ALA A 155 -17.40 -30.92 -8.24
N THR A 156 -17.17 -29.67 -8.66
CA THR A 156 -16.96 -29.35 -10.10
C THR A 156 -15.52 -29.52 -10.58
N LYS A 157 -14.58 -29.91 -9.70
CA LYS A 157 -13.17 -30.22 -10.03
C LYS A 157 -12.86 -31.73 -9.98
N GLN A 158 -13.56 -32.53 -10.77
CA GLN A 158 -13.13 -33.90 -11.13
C GLN A 158 -13.26 -34.14 -12.63
#